data_AF-A0A7L8UZ84-F1
#
_entry.id   AF-A0A7L8UZ84-F1
#
_cell.length_a   1.000
_cell.length_b   1.000
_cell.length_c   1.000
_cell.angle_alpha   90.00
_cell.angle_beta   90.00
_cell.angle_gamma   90.00
#
_symmetry.space_group_name_H-M   'P 1'
#
loop_
_entity.id
_entity.type
_entity.pdbx_description
1 polymer ?
#
loop_
_entity_poly.entity_id
_entity_poly.type
_entity_poly.pdbx_seq_one_letter_code
_entity_poly.pdbx_strand_id
1 'polypeptide(L)'
;MSEKEKMWPKTVTWILSFFSIMISVAVFGYQLNQSDRYSDNTKMILINSAKLAEYDLNLMIYKIDNGGDETLDYGQFRFQLDSLQQNFKTIEAINPTSLPKNQAMNYQVYRQNLNAVIYKTTSYVNALRVNQTETPKDTDKLHVDLGARQNFYQGVGSSVNLITNDLKALENNNSLYEQDYKKNSEILEKQK
;
A
#
# COMPACT_ATOMS: atom_id res chain seq x y z
N MET A 1 -7.88 54.71 43.45
CA MET A 1 -7.95 53.84 42.26
C MET A 1 -9.35 53.95 41.69
N SER A 2 -9.45 54.54 40.50
CA SER A 2 -10.71 54.79 39.80
C SER A 2 -11.30 53.47 39.30
N GLU A 3 -12.63 53.28 39.33
CA GLU A 3 -13.30 52.08 38.80
C GLU A 3 -12.90 51.75 37.35
N LYS A 4 -12.48 52.77 36.58
CA LYS A 4 -11.95 52.62 35.22
C LYS A 4 -10.65 51.82 35.15
N GLU A 5 -9.80 51.87 36.18
CA GLU A 5 -8.53 51.14 36.24
C GLU A 5 -8.73 49.64 36.57
N LYS A 6 -9.86 49.28 37.20
CA LYS A 6 -10.24 47.87 37.47
C LYS A 6 -10.99 47.20 36.32
N MET A 7 -11.66 47.97 35.45
CA MET A 7 -12.39 47.44 34.28
C MET A 7 -11.48 47.14 33.10
N TRP A 8 -10.44 47.95 32.87
CA TRP A 8 -9.51 47.78 31.74
C TRP A 8 -8.89 46.37 31.65
N PRO A 9 -8.39 45.76 32.75
CA PRO A 9 -7.81 44.42 32.71
C PRO A 9 -8.86 43.34 32.47
N LYS A 10 -10.07 43.48 33.05
CA LYS A 10 -11.15 42.50 32.91
C LYS A 10 -11.75 42.48 31.51
N THR A 11 -11.98 43.65 30.91
CA THR A 11 -12.54 43.77 29.56
C THR A 11 -11.54 43.29 28.50
N VAL A 12 -10.25 43.63 28.65
CA VAL A 12 -9.18 43.15 27.75
C VAL A 12 -9.02 41.63 27.83
N THR A 13 -9.09 41.04 29.02
CA THR A 13 -8.97 39.58 29.21
C THR A 13 -10.14 38.81 28.59
N TRP A 14 -11.36 39.35 28.70
CA TRP A 14 -12.55 38.76 28.06
C TRP A 14 -12.46 38.79 26.53
N ILE A 15 -11.99 39.92 25.97
CA ILE A 15 -11.79 40.09 24.54
C ILE A 15 -10.69 39.13 24.02
N LEU A 16 -9.56 39.01 24.73
CA LEU A 16 -8.48 38.08 24.38
C LEU A 16 -8.93 36.61 24.43
N SER A 17 -9.74 36.23 25.41
CA SER A 17 -10.29 34.87 25.55
C SER A 17 -11.26 34.55 24.40
N PHE A 18 -12.08 35.51 23.99
CA PHE A 18 -12.97 35.37 22.84
C PHE A 18 -12.19 35.18 21.53
N PHE A 19 -11.12 35.96 21.31
CA PHE A 19 -10.23 35.77 20.16
C PHE A 19 -9.48 34.44 20.18
N SER A 20 -9.05 33.94 21.35
CA SER A 20 -8.36 32.64 21.44
C SER A 20 -9.29 31.47 21.11
N ILE A 21 -10.57 31.55 21.51
CA ILE A 21 -11.59 30.56 21.15
C ILE A 21 -11.83 30.57 19.64
N MET A 22 -11.95 31.75 19.04
CA MET A 22 -12.14 31.89 17.59
C MET A 22 -10.94 31.37 16.79
N ILE A 23 -9.71 31.67 17.24
CA ILE A 23 -8.48 31.11 16.64
C ILE A 23 -8.44 29.60 16.80
N SER A 24 -8.82 29.06 17.97
CA SER A 24 -8.85 27.61 18.20
C SER A 24 -9.87 26.89 17.32
N VAL A 25 -11.06 27.46 17.14
CA VAL A 25 -12.10 26.91 16.25
C VAL A 25 -11.66 26.99 14.79
N ALA A 26 -11.03 28.09 14.36
CA ALA A 26 -10.51 28.23 13.01
C ALA A 26 -9.33 27.28 12.73
N VAL A 27 -8.41 27.13 13.68
CA VAL A 27 -7.28 26.19 13.61
C VAL A 27 -7.80 24.74 13.61
N PHE A 28 -8.81 24.44 14.41
CA PHE A 28 -9.47 23.13 14.43
C PHE A 28 -10.15 22.83 13.09
N GLY A 29 -10.92 23.77 12.53
CA GLY A 29 -11.53 23.61 11.20
C GLY A 29 -10.50 23.46 10.07
N TYR A 30 -9.39 24.20 10.14
CA TYR A 30 -8.28 24.07 9.20
C TYR A 30 -7.52 22.74 9.35
N GLN A 31 -7.35 22.26 10.58
CA GLN A 31 -6.77 20.94 10.87
C GLN A 31 -7.67 19.81 10.39
N LEU A 32 -8.99 19.91 10.56
CA LEU A 32 -9.94 18.93 10.04
C LEU A 32 -9.89 18.86 8.51
N ASN A 33 -9.98 20.00 7.81
CA ASN A 33 -9.89 20.03 6.35
C ASN A 33 -8.55 19.49 5.81
N GLN A 34 -7.44 19.72 6.50
CA GLN A 34 -6.16 19.11 6.13
C GLN A 34 -6.14 17.60 6.38
N SER A 35 -6.68 17.16 7.52
CA SER A 35 -6.79 15.74 7.87
C SER A 35 -7.62 15.00 6.82
N ASP A 36 -8.76 15.55 6.42
CA ASP A 36 -9.65 14.94 5.41
C ASP A 36 -8.98 14.87 4.04
N ARG A 37 -8.35 15.98 3.59
CA ARG A 37 -7.59 16.00 2.32
C ARG A 37 -6.42 15.02 2.33
N TYR A 38 -5.70 14.90 3.45
CA TYR A 38 -4.61 13.96 3.60
C TYR A 38 -5.08 12.50 3.57
N SER A 39 -6.22 12.23 4.23
CA SER A 39 -6.93 10.96 4.21
C SER A 39 -7.32 10.55 2.78
N ASP A 40 -7.96 11.46 2.03
CA ASP A 40 -8.40 11.20 0.66
C ASP A 40 -7.23 10.99 -0.29
N ASN A 41 -6.18 11.82 -0.18
CA ASN A 41 -4.95 11.66 -0.94
C ASN A 41 -4.29 10.31 -0.64
N THR A 42 -4.25 9.90 0.63
CA THR A 42 -3.69 8.61 1.03
C THR A 42 -4.48 7.47 0.42
N LYS A 43 -5.81 7.51 0.48
CA LYS A 43 -6.66 6.51 -0.16
C LYS A 43 -6.38 6.41 -1.66
N MET A 44 -6.27 7.54 -2.36
CA MET A 44 -5.93 7.56 -3.79
C MET A 44 -4.54 6.98 -4.05
N ILE A 45 -3.54 7.27 -3.22
CA ILE A 45 -2.19 6.70 -3.32
C ILE A 45 -2.25 5.18 -3.19
N LEU A 46 -3.00 4.63 -2.22
CA LEU A 46 -3.16 3.19 -2.05
C LEU A 46 -3.84 2.54 -3.27
N ILE A 47 -4.91 3.14 -3.80
CA ILE A 47 -5.61 2.64 -5.00
C ILE A 47 -4.66 2.65 -6.22
N ASN A 48 -3.94 3.75 -6.43
CA ASN A 48 -2.99 3.86 -7.53
C ASN A 48 -1.85 2.86 -7.39
N SER A 49 -1.35 2.66 -6.17
CA SER A 49 -0.36 1.65 -5.85
C SER A 49 -0.85 0.25 -6.20
N ALA A 50 -2.11 -0.09 -5.86
CA ALA A 50 -2.69 -1.38 -6.19
C ALA A 50 -2.85 -1.59 -7.70
N LYS A 51 -3.27 -0.55 -8.45
CA LYS A 51 -3.35 -0.60 -9.93
C LYS A 51 -1.99 -0.82 -10.58
N LEU A 52 -0.96 -0.13 -10.11
CA LEU A 52 0.41 -0.30 -10.61
C LEU A 52 0.92 -1.72 -10.33
N ALA A 53 0.71 -2.23 -9.12
CA ALA A 53 1.10 -3.59 -8.76
C ALA A 53 0.35 -4.65 -9.59
N GLU A 54 -0.96 -4.49 -9.79
CA GLU A 54 -1.76 -5.37 -10.64
C GLU A 54 -1.24 -5.39 -12.08
N TYR A 55 -0.94 -4.22 -12.64
CA TYR A 55 -0.37 -4.10 -13.98
C TYR A 55 0.97 -4.82 -14.09
N ASP A 56 1.90 -4.58 -13.16
CA ASP A 56 3.23 -5.18 -13.19
C ASP A 56 3.17 -6.71 -13.10
N LEU A 57 2.32 -7.26 -12.23
CA LEU A 57 2.15 -8.70 -12.08
C LEU A 57 1.52 -9.33 -13.33
N ASN A 58 0.47 -8.70 -13.90
CA ASN A 58 -0.15 -9.17 -15.14
C ASN A 58 0.81 -9.11 -16.32
N LEU A 59 1.68 -8.10 -16.37
CA LEU A 59 2.70 -7.99 -17.41
C LEU A 59 3.76 -9.09 -17.28
N MET A 60 4.12 -9.51 -16.06
CA MET A 60 4.99 -10.67 -15.89
C MET A 60 4.32 -11.97 -16.38
N ILE A 61 3.04 -12.19 -16.08
CA ILE A 61 2.28 -13.34 -16.57
C ILE A 61 2.25 -13.33 -18.11
N TYR A 62 1.92 -12.19 -18.71
CA TYR A 62 1.91 -12.02 -20.16
C TYR A 62 3.26 -12.37 -20.81
N LYS A 63 4.39 -12.00 -20.18
CA LYS A 63 5.73 -12.35 -20.68
C LYS A 63 5.99 -13.85 -20.67
N ILE A 64 5.52 -14.56 -19.65
CA ILE A 64 5.61 -16.03 -19.60
C ILE A 64 4.72 -16.67 -20.66
N ASP A 65 3.51 -16.16 -20.86
CA ASP A 65 2.55 -16.71 -21.83
C ASP A 65 3.02 -16.56 -23.28
N ASN A 66 3.71 -15.46 -23.57
CA ASN A 66 4.14 -15.10 -24.93
C ASN A 66 5.65 -15.31 -25.17
N GLY A 67 6.40 -15.69 -24.14
CA GLY A 67 7.81 -16.02 -24.21
C GLY A 67 8.05 -17.50 -24.52
N GLY A 68 9.06 -17.77 -25.35
CA GLY A 68 9.61 -19.11 -25.52
C GLY A 68 10.65 -19.43 -24.44
N ASP A 69 10.91 -20.73 -24.23
CA ASP A 69 11.83 -21.24 -23.21
C ASP A 69 13.27 -20.71 -23.34
N GLU A 70 13.67 -20.23 -24.52
CA GLU A 70 15.03 -19.71 -24.78
C GLU A 70 15.08 -18.18 -24.96
N THR A 71 13.92 -17.51 -25.01
CA THR A 71 13.81 -16.08 -25.36
C THR A 71 13.70 -15.17 -24.15
N LEU A 72 13.40 -15.72 -22.97
CA LEU A 72 13.23 -14.94 -21.75
C LEU A 72 14.54 -14.85 -20.97
N ASP A 73 14.82 -13.65 -20.51
CA ASP A 73 15.91 -13.33 -19.60
C ASP A 73 15.37 -12.69 -18.33
N TYR A 74 16.16 -12.77 -17.24
CA TYR A 74 15.78 -12.21 -15.95
C TYR A 74 15.59 -10.69 -16.01
N GLY A 75 16.36 -9.98 -16.85
CA GLY A 75 16.29 -8.53 -17.00
C GLY A 75 14.90 -8.04 -17.41
N GLN A 76 14.21 -8.83 -18.25
CA GLN A 76 12.82 -8.55 -18.62
C GLN A 76 11.87 -8.56 -17.42
N PHE A 77 12.12 -9.34 -16.37
CA PHE A 77 11.29 -9.38 -15.15
C PHE A 77 11.80 -8.42 -14.07
N ARG A 78 13.11 -8.15 -14.04
CA ARG A 78 13.73 -7.24 -13.07
C ARG A 78 13.07 -5.87 -13.08
N PHE A 79 12.72 -5.35 -14.26
CA PHE A 79 12.02 -4.07 -14.35
C PHE A 79 10.70 -4.04 -13.55
N GLN A 80 9.87 -5.08 -13.66
CA GLN A 80 8.62 -5.13 -12.89
C GLN A 80 8.89 -5.35 -11.39
N LEU A 81 9.92 -6.12 -11.02
CA LEU A 81 10.33 -6.26 -9.62
C LEU A 81 10.77 -4.92 -9.02
N ASP A 82 11.57 -4.15 -9.75
CA ASP A 82 12.04 -2.83 -9.35
C ASP A 82 10.87 -1.84 -9.27
N SER A 83 9.93 -1.90 -10.22
CA SER A 83 8.69 -1.10 -10.21
C SER A 83 7.85 -1.38 -8.96
N LEU A 84 7.61 -2.65 -8.63
CA LEU A 84 6.89 -3.04 -7.41
C LEU A 84 7.61 -2.53 -6.16
N GLN A 85 8.94 -2.64 -6.10
CA GLN A 85 9.74 -2.14 -4.98
C GLN A 85 9.68 -0.61 -4.85
N GLN A 86 9.70 0.11 -5.97
CA GLN A 86 9.59 1.57 -5.98
C GLN A 86 8.18 2.02 -5.58
N ASN A 87 7.16 1.29 -6.02
CA ASN A 87 5.78 1.47 -5.59
C ASN A 87 5.64 1.26 -4.06
N PHE A 88 6.28 0.22 -3.52
CA PHE A 88 6.33 0.00 -2.08
C PHE A 88 7.00 1.14 -1.31
N LYS A 89 8.15 1.64 -1.77
CA LYS A 89 8.81 2.82 -1.17
C LYS A 89 7.91 4.06 -1.18
N THR A 90 7.09 4.20 -2.22
CA THR A 90 6.15 5.34 -2.35
C THR A 90 5.08 5.28 -1.27
N ILE A 91 4.53 4.09 -0.97
CA ILE A 91 3.56 3.96 0.12
C ILE A 91 4.22 4.01 1.50
N GLU A 92 5.48 3.58 1.66
CA GLU A 92 6.19 3.71 2.94
C GLU A 92 6.36 5.17 3.41
N ALA A 93 6.38 6.12 2.46
CA ALA A 93 6.47 7.54 2.77
C ALA A 93 5.18 8.13 3.39
N ILE A 94 4.06 7.40 3.37
CA ILE A 94 2.81 7.83 4.03
C ILE A 94 3.00 7.80 5.54
N ASN A 95 2.69 8.91 6.21
CA ASN A 95 2.59 8.94 7.67
C ASN A 95 1.25 8.34 8.13
N PRO A 96 1.24 7.19 8.83
CA PRO A 96 0.00 6.55 9.28
C PRO A 96 -0.65 7.23 10.49
N THR A 97 0.11 8.01 11.26
CA THR A 97 -0.36 8.63 12.52
C THR A 97 -1.35 9.77 12.29
N SER A 98 -1.41 10.30 11.06
CA SER A 98 -2.34 11.35 10.64
C SER A 98 -3.57 10.81 9.89
N LEU A 99 -3.77 9.49 9.87
CA LEU A 99 -4.93 8.85 9.21
C LEU A 99 -6.04 8.51 10.20
N PRO A 100 -7.31 8.60 9.78
CA PRO A 100 -8.42 7.98 10.51
C PRO A 100 -8.17 6.48 10.73
N LYS A 101 -8.64 5.94 11.86
CA LYS A 101 -8.37 4.55 12.29
C LYS A 101 -8.56 3.50 11.19
N ASN A 102 -9.66 3.57 10.43
CA ASN A 102 -9.95 2.62 9.36
C ASN A 102 -8.95 2.73 8.19
N GLN A 103 -8.54 3.94 7.84
CA GLN A 103 -7.54 4.16 6.79
C GLN A 103 -6.14 3.80 7.24
N ALA A 104 -5.79 4.08 8.50
CA ALA A 104 -4.54 3.61 9.09
C ALA A 104 -4.43 2.09 9.05
N MET A 105 -5.53 1.37 9.33
CA MET A 105 -5.57 -0.09 9.22
C MET A 105 -5.45 -0.57 7.78
N ASN A 106 -6.21 0.01 6.85
CA ASN A 106 -6.08 -0.33 5.42
C ASN A 106 -4.67 -0.05 4.88
N TYR A 107 -4.05 1.06 5.27
CA TYR A 107 -2.66 1.35 4.96
C TYR A 107 -1.71 0.26 5.47
N GLN A 108 -1.83 -0.13 6.74
CA GLN A 108 -0.96 -1.14 7.35
C GLN A 108 -1.11 -2.49 6.66
N VAL A 109 -2.34 -2.94 6.44
CA VAL A 109 -2.65 -4.20 5.78
C VAL A 109 -2.13 -4.19 4.34
N TYR A 110 -2.45 -3.15 3.56
CA TYR A 110 -2.01 -3.05 2.17
C TYR A 110 -0.49 -3.03 2.06
N ARG A 111 0.20 -2.27 2.93
CA ARG A 111 1.67 -2.25 2.96
C ARG A 111 2.23 -3.66 3.20
N GLN A 112 1.67 -4.39 4.16
CA GLN A 112 2.11 -5.76 4.44
C GLN A 112 1.82 -6.71 3.27
N ASN A 113 0.64 -6.62 2.67
CA ASN A 113 0.26 -7.41 1.50
C ASN A 113 1.17 -7.13 0.30
N LEU A 114 1.45 -5.87 -0.02
CA LEU A 114 2.36 -5.50 -1.12
C LEU A 114 3.79 -5.99 -0.88
N ASN A 115 4.30 -5.87 0.35
CA ASN A 115 5.63 -6.42 0.69
C ASN A 115 5.68 -7.95 0.50
N ALA A 116 4.63 -8.66 0.94
CA ALA A 116 4.54 -10.11 0.75
C ALA A 116 4.46 -10.48 -0.74
N VAL A 117 3.72 -9.71 -1.53
CA VAL A 117 3.65 -9.85 -3.00
C VAL A 117 5.02 -9.67 -3.64
N ILE A 118 5.77 -8.63 -3.27
CA ILE A 118 7.12 -8.40 -3.78
C ILE A 118 8.02 -9.59 -3.47
N TYR A 119 8.10 -9.98 -2.19
CA TYR A 119 8.93 -11.11 -1.76
C TYR A 119 8.58 -12.40 -2.52
N LYS A 120 7.28 -12.72 -2.60
CA LYS A 120 6.79 -13.92 -3.28
C LYS A 120 7.13 -13.88 -4.77
N THR A 121 6.77 -12.80 -5.45
CA THR A 121 7.02 -12.65 -6.89
C THR A 121 8.51 -12.69 -7.21
N THR A 122 9.37 -12.02 -6.44
CA THR A 122 10.84 -12.12 -6.57
C THR A 122 11.32 -13.56 -6.43
N SER A 123 10.82 -14.30 -5.44
CA SER A 123 11.19 -15.71 -5.25
C SER A 123 10.79 -16.57 -6.44
N TYR A 124 9.58 -16.39 -6.99
CA TYR A 124 9.11 -17.18 -8.14
C TYR A 124 9.84 -16.81 -9.43
N VAL A 125 10.17 -15.53 -9.65
CA VAL A 125 11.02 -15.13 -10.80
C VAL A 125 12.43 -15.71 -10.65
N ASN A 126 13.02 -15.68 -9.45
CA ASN A 126 14.33 -16.27 -9.20
C ASN A 126 14.35 -17.79 -9.42
N ALA A 127 13.25 -18.47 -9.08
CA ALA A 127 13.11 -19.91 -9.32
C ALA A 127 13.07 -20.29 -10.81
N LEU A 128 12.75 -19.34 -11.70
CA LEU A 128 12.84 -19.54 -13.15
C LEU A 128 14.27 -19.46 -13.67
N ARG A 129 15.24 -18.90 -12.92
CA ARG A 129 16.62 -18.78 -13.40
C ARG A 129 17.24 -20.16 -13.53
N VAL A 130 17.97 -20.38 -14.63
CA VAL A 130 18.76 -21.61 -14.84
C VAL A 130 19.84 -21.76 -13.76
N ASN A 131 20.51 -20.67 -13.39
CA ASN A 131 21.47 -20.64 -12.29
C ASN A 131 20.89 -19.87 -11.09
N GLN A 132 20.54 -20.60 -10.03
CA GLN A 132 19.96 -20.02 -8.81
C GLN A 132 21.01 -19.76 -7.71
N THR A 133 22.25 -20.20 -7.92
CA THR A 133 23.31 -20.14 -6.89
C THR A 133 24.06 -18.80 -6.88
N GLU A 134 23.97 -18.04 -7.97
CA GLU A 134 24.61 -16.73 -8.12
C GLU A 134 23.60 -15.59 -7.99
N THR A 135 24.09 -14.39 -7.70
CA THR A 135 23.30 -13.15 -7.77
C THR A 135 22.66 -12.99 -9.15
N PRO A 136 21.36 -12.60 -9.24
CA PRO A 136 20.69 -12.36 -10.52
C PRO A 136 21.41 -11.37 -11.41
N LYS A 137 21.59 -11.73 -12.68
CA LYS A 137 22.07 -10.86 -13.76
C LYS A 137 20.97 -10.75 -14.81
N ASP A 138 20.89 -9.60 -15.49
CA ASP A 138 19.85 -9.40 -16.51
C ASP A 138 19.88 -10.42 -17.62
N THR A 139 21.08 -10.86 -17.97
CA THR A 139 21.33 -11.83 -19.04
C THR A 139 21.05 -13.27 -18.61
N ASP A 140 20.67 -13.52 -17.35
CA ASP A 140 20.37 -14.86 -16.88
C ASP A 140 19.17 -15.41 -17.64
N LYS A 141 19.38 -16.54 -18.31
CA LYS A 141 18.33 -17.24 -19.01
C LYS A 141 17.34 -17.84 -18.03
N LEU A 142 16.06 -17.76 -18.39
CA LEU A 142 14.98 -18.34 -17.63
C LEU A 142 14.56 -19.66 -18.24
N HIS A 143 14.44 -20.69 -17.40
CA HIS A 143 13.88 -21.97 -17.74
C HIS A 143 12.38 -21.93 -17.43
N VAL A 144 11.56 -21.86 -18.48
CA VAL A 144 10.10 -21.76 -18.38
C VAL A 144 9.41 -22.98 -18.99
N ASP A 145 9.88 -24.19 -18.67
CA ASP A 145 9.14 -25.40 -19.04
C ASP A 145 7.73 -25.43 -18.39
N LEU A 146 6.91 -26.42 -18.78
CA LEU A 146 5.54 -26.54 -18.29
C LEU A 146 5.44 -26.52 -16.74
N GLY A 147 6.37 -27.20 -16.06
CA GLY A 147 6.38 -27.27 -14.59
C GLY A 147 6.77 -25.95 -13.96
N ALA A 148 7.80 -25.30 -14.50
CA ALA A 148 8.27 -23.99 -14.05
C ALA A 148 7.19 -22.91 -14.25
N ARG A 149 6.49 -22.92 -15.41
CA ARG A 149 5.34 -22.04 -15.68
C ARG A 149 4.23 -22.25 -14.67
N GLN A 150 3.85 -23.52 -14.42
CA GLN A 150 2.78 -23.83 -13.47
C GLN A 150 3.12 -23.33 -12.06
N ASN A 151 4.36 -23.54 -11.61
CA ASN A 151 4.82 -23.05 -10.32
C ASN A 151 4.80 -21.51 -10.26
N PHE A 152 5.27 -20.85 -11.32
CA PHE A 152 5.19 -19.40 -11.45
C PHE A 152 3.76 -18.87 -11.38
N TYR A 153 2.81 -19.47 -12.12
CA TYR A 153 1.41 -19.05 -12.09
C TYR A 153 0.75 -19.26 -10.73
N GLN A 154 1.07 -20.35 -10.01
CA GLN A 154 0.58 -20.52 -8.64
C GLN A 154 1.11 -19.41 -7.72
N GLY A 155 2.39 -19.08 -7.86
CA GLY A 155 3.03 -18.01 -7.12
C GLY A 155 2.46 -16.64 -7.43
N VAL A 156 2.74 -16.15 -8.64
CA VAL A 156 2.40 -14.80 -9.11
C VAL A 156 0.91 -14.62 -9.32
N GLY A 157 0.19 -15.64 -9.79
CA GLY A 157 -1.27 -15.57 -9.93
C GLY A 157 -2.00 -15.40 -8.61
N SER A 158 -1.50 -16.01 -7.52
CA SER A 158 -2.05 -15.74 -6.18
C SER A 158 -1.76 -14.30 -5.71
N SER A 159 -0.61 -13.73 -6.08
CA SER A 159 -0.28 -12.32 -5.82
C SER A 159 -1.20 -11.38 -6.59
N VAL A 160 -1.53 -11.70 -7.86
CA VAL A 160 -2.52 -10.95 -8.65
C VAL A 160 -3.86 -10.96 -7.93
N ASN A 161 -4.35 -12.14 -7.56
CA ASN A 161 -5.64 -12.26 -6.88
C ASN A 161 -5.70 -11.44 -5.58
N LEU A 162 -4.63 -11.44 -4.78
CA LEU A 162 -4.54 -10.64 -3.57
C LEU A 162 -4.63 -9.14 -3.89
N ILE A 163 -3.80 -8.63 -4.81
CA ILE A 163 -3.77 -7.22 -5.18
C ILE A 163 -5.11 -6.77 -5.81
N THR A 164 -5.72 -7.58 -6.66
CA THR A 164 -7.03 -7.29 -7.25
C THR A 164 -8.12 -7.21 -6.17
N ASN A 165 -8.07 -8.08 -5.16
CA ASN A 165 -9.01 -8.03 -4.05
C ASN A 165 -8.77 -6.79 -3.17
N ASP A 166 -7.51 -6.47 -2.87
CA ASP A 166 -7.13 -5.25 -2.15
C ASP A 166 -7.62 -4.00 -2.89
N LEU A 167 -7.41 -3.94 -4.21
CA LEU A 167 -7.85 -2.85 -5.06
C LEU A 167 -9.37 -2.66 -4.94
N LYS A 168 -10.15 -3.74 -5.12
CA LYS A 168 -11.61 -3.69 -5.00
C LYS A 168 -12.06 -3.22 -3.62
N ALA A 169 -11.41 -3.68 -2.55
CA ALA A 169 -11.75 -3.25 -1.21
C ALA A 169 -11.41 -1.77 -0.98
N LEU A 170 -10.25 -1.30 -1.44
CA LEU A 170 -9.84 0.10 -1.34
C LEU A 170 -10.78 1.03 -2.13
N GLU A 171 -11.16 0.67 -3.36
CA GLU A 171 -12.10 1.43 -4.19
C GLU A 171 -13.48 1.53 -3.51
N ASN A 172 -13.96 0.42 -2.93
CA ASN A 172 -15.24 0.36 -2.23
C ASN A 172 -15.20 0.86 -0.77
N ASN A 173 -14.04 1.34 -0.29
CA ASN A 173 -13.85 1.79 1.08
C ASN A 173 -14.08 0.70 2.15
N ASN A 174 -13.88 -0.57 1.78
CA ASN A 174 -13.98 -1.72 2.67
C ASN A 174 -12.72 -1.89 3.51
N SER A 175 -12.85 -2.61 4.63
CA SER A 175 -11.72 -2.96 5.50
C SER A 175 -10.94 -4.14 4.92
N LEU A 176 -9.67 -3.91 4.58
CA LEU A 176 -8.75 -4.97 4.15
C LEU A 176 -8.49 -5.98 5.28
N TYR A 177 -8.45 -5.50 6.53
CA TYR A 177 -8.28 -6.37 7.69
C TYR A 177 -9.43 -7.39 7.84
N GLU A 178 -10.67 -6.94 7.67
CA GLU A 178 -11.84 -7.83 7.79
C GLU A 178 -11.86 -8.84 6.64
N GLN A 179 -11.49 -8.43 5.44
CA GLN A 179 -11.45 -9.28 4.26
C GLN A 179 -10.39 -10.39 4.38
N ASP A 180 -9.16 -10.02 4.77
CA ASP A 180 -8.00 -10.89 4.63
C ASP A 180 -7.58 -11.56 5.94
N TYR A 181 -7.69 -10.86 7.08
CA TYR A 181 -7.13 -11.35 8.34
C TYR A 181 -8.19 -11.96 9.24
N LYS A 182 -9.32 -11.28 9.43
CA LYS A 182 -10.38 -11.79 10.30
C LYS A 182 -11.02 -13.07 9.74
N LYS A 183 -11.32 -13.10 8.44
CA LYS A 183 -11.84 -14.29 7.78
C LYS A 183 -10.92 -15.50 7.93
N ASN A 184 -9.61 -15.30 7.85
CA ASN A 184 -8.63 -16.37 8.03
C ASN A 184 -8.52 -16.81 9.50
N SER A 185 -8.60 -15.88 10.46
CA SER A 185 -8.64 -16.23 11.89
C SER A 185 -9.87 -17.07 12.25
N GLU A 186 -11.05 -16.74 11.71
CA GLU A 186 -12.28 -17.51 11.95
C GLU A 186 -12.22 -18.93 11.36
N ILE A 187 -11.51 -19.13 10.25
CA ILE A 187 -11.28 -20.46 9.68
C ILE A 187 -10.35 -21.28 10.58
N LEU A 188 -9.26 -20.67 11.07
CA LEU A 188 -8.30 -21.34 11.96
C LEU A 188 -8.91 -21.69 13.32
N GLU A 189 -9.81 -20.86 13.84
CA GLU A 189 -10.54 -21.13 15.07
C GLU A 189 -11.56 -22.26 14.92
N LYS A 190 -12.20 -22.40 13.74
CA LYS A 190 -13.13 -23.51 13.44
C LYS A 190 -12.43 -24.86 13.19
N GLN A 191 -11.10 -24.85 13.02
CA GLN A 191 -10.28 -26.05 12.83
C GLN A 191 -9.63 -26.54 14.14
N LYS A 192 -9.86 -25.86 15.27
CA LYS A 192 -9.50 -26.33 16.61
C LYS A 192 -10.65 -27.11 17.24
#